data_AF-A0A956V008-F1
#
_entry.id   AF-A0A956V008-F1
#
_cell.length_a   1.000
_cell.length_b   1.000
_cell.length_c   1.000
_cell.angle_alpha   90.00
_cell.angle_beta   90.00
_cell.angle_gamma   90.00
#
_symmetry.space_group_name_H-M   'P 1'
#
loop_
_entity.id
_entity.type
_entity.pdbx_description
1 polymer ?
#
loop_
_entity_poly.entity_id
_entity_poly.type
_entity_poly.pdbx_seq_one_letter_code
_entity_poly.pdbx_strand_id
1 'polypeptide(L)'
;MDSSTLINNLVETYKTLNTTYRKATPTDALTSIITRMRNDEVQFSQALKDRITGIGTAGGPGREYVDGLDTTLAQLISQFGTARATTLNLLKGIHEDRVWDQPLDDGSTIRAHVQDLVTSDKNQLARLSAAVNS
;
A
#
# COMPACT_ATOMS: atom_id res chain seq x y z
N MET A 1 -11.71 -13.54 -2.97
CA MET A 1 -11.11 -12.97 -4.19
C MET A 1 -9.84 -13.74 -4.48
N ASP A 2 -9.61 -14.19 -5.72
CA ASP A 2 -8.36 -14.89 -6.05
C ASP A 2 -7.13 -13.97 -5.96
N SER A 3 -5.94 -14.55 -5.89
CA SER A 3 -4.68 -13.82 -5.70
C SER A 3 -4.37 -12.87 -6.86
N SER A 4 -4.68 -13.28 -8.09
CA SER A 4 -4.46 -12.47 -9.29
C SER A 4 -5.32 -11.21 -9.29
N THR A 5 -6.60 -11.34 -8.91
CA THR A 5 -7.53 -10.21 -8.80
C THR A 5 -7.10 -9.24 -7.70
N LEU A 6 -6.63 -9.75 -6.56
CA LEU A 6 -6.07 -8.92 -5.49
C LEU A 6 -4.85 -8.13 -5.98
N ILE A 7 -3.87 -8.80 -6.60
CA ILE A 7 -2.67 -8.17 -7.18
C ILE A 7 -3.05 -7.09 -8.20
N ASN A 8 -4.00 -7.38 -9.09
CA ASN A 8 -4.45 -6.43 -10.10
C ASN A 8 -5.07 -5.18 -9.46
N ASN A 9 -5.89 -5.32 -8.42
CA ASN A 9 -6.46 -4.18 -7.71
C ASN A 9 -5.36 -3.27 -7.12
N LEU A 10 -4.31 -3.84 -6.52
CA LEU A 10 -3.19 -3.06 -5.98
C LEU A 10 -2.42 -2.30 -7.07
N VAL A 11 -2.26 -2.91 -8.25
CA VAL A 11 -1.65 -2.26 -9.42
C VAL A 11 -2.51 -1.09 -9.91
N GLU A 12 -3.83 -1.28 -10.00
CA GLU A 12 -4.76 -0.23 -10.42
C GLU A 12 -4.81 0.94 -9.44
N THR A 13 -4.66 0.70 -8.13
CA THR A 13 -4.49 1.78 -7.14
C THR A 13 -3.31 2.69 -7.51
N TYR A 14 -2.13 2.10 -7.71
CA TYR A 14 -0.94 2.90 -8.05
C TYR A 14 -1.09 3.62 -9.39
N LYS A 15 -1.65 2.95 -10.42
CA LYS A 15 -1.91 3.61 -11.70
C LYS A 15 -2.78 4.84 -11.52
N THR A 16 -3.88 4.70 -10.79
CA THR A 16 -4.81 5.80 -10.51
C THR A 16 -4.12 6.96 -9.80
N LEU A 17 -3.34 6.69 -8.75
CA LEU A 17 -2.53 7.71 -8.07
C LEU A 17 -1.57 8.42 -9.05
N ASN A 18 -0.85 7.65 -9.85
CA ASN A 18 0.18 8.15 -10.74
C ASN A 18 -0.38 8.93 -11.94
N THR A 19 -1.52 8.53 -12.50
CA THR A 19 -2.12 9.19 -13.67
C THR A 19 -2.99 10.37 -13.30
N THR A 20 -3.75 10.26 -12.22
CA THR A 20 -4.79 11.23 -11.87
C THR A 20 -4.26 12.28 -10.90
N TYR A 21 -3.51 11.88 -9.87
CA TYR A 21 -3.18 12.76 -8.74
C TYR A 21 -1.74 13.29 -8.77
N ARG A 22 -0.83 12.66 -9.54
CA ARG A 22 0.59 13.08 -9.63
C ARG A 22 0.79 14.54 -10.03
N LYS A 23 -0.09 15.07 -10.87
CA LYS A 23 -0.04 16.45 -11.38
C LYS A 23 -1.17 17.32 -10.82
N ALA A 24 -1.94 16.82 -9.85
CA ALA A 24 -2.99 17.61 -9.23
C ALA A 24 -2.38 18.78 -8.45
N THR A 25 -3.13 19.89 -8.37
CA THR A 25 -2.77 20.99 -7.48
C THR A 25 -2.76 20.48 -6.04
N PRO A 26 -1.63 20.62 -5.30
CA PRO A 26 -1.56 20.12 -3.94
C PRO A 26 -2.52 20.89 -3.04
N THR A 27 -3.28 20.16 -2.23
CA THR A 27 -4.06 20.68 -1.11
C THR A 27 -3.69 19.90 0.14
N ASP A 28 -3.87 20.49 1.32
CA ASP A 28 -3.56 19.81 2.59
C ASP A 28 -4.29 18.47 2.71
N ALA A 29 -5.54 18.40 2.22
CA ALA A 29 -6.33 17.17 2.20
C ALA A 29 -5.71 16.09 1.29
N LEU A 30 -5.36 16.43 0.05
CA LEU A 30 -4.74 15.47 -0.88
C LEU A 30 -3.38 14.98 -0.36
N THR A 31 -2.55 15.90 0.11
CA THR A 31 -1.24 15.59 0.67
C THR A 31 -1.38 14.67 1.86
N SER A 32 -2.26 14.98 2.82
CA SER A 32 -2.51 14.16 4.02
C SER A 32 -2.98 12.74 3.68
N ILE A 33 -3.93 12.60 2.74
CA ILE A 33 -4.44 11.28 2.34
C ILE A 33 -3.33 10.45 1.65
N ILE A 34 -2.58 11.03 0.71
CA ILE A 34 -1.52 10.31 0.00
C ILE A 34 -0.36 9.97 0.94
N THR A 35 0.02 10.86 1.86
CA THR A 35 0.99 10.60 2.93
C THR A 35 0.56 9.39 3.76
N ARG A 36 -0.72 9.29 4.14
CA ARG A 36 -1.27 8.14 4.86
C ARG A 36 -1.17 6.85 4.03
N MET A 37 -1.64 6.87 2.78
CA MET A 37 -1.54 5.71 1.89
C MET A 37 -0.09 5.22 1.75
N ARG A 38 0.86 6.14 1.61
CA ARG A 38 2.30 5.83 1.54
C ARG A 38 2.80 5.19 2.83
N ASN A 39 2.42 5.72 4.00
CA ASN A 39 2.82 5.14 5.29
C ASN A 39 2.24 3.74 5.49
N ASP A 40 0.95 3.58 5.20
CA ASP A 40 0.25 2.29 5.33
C ASP A 40 0.89 1.23 4.41
N GLU A 41 1.23 1.59 3.16
CA GLU A 41 1.88 0.67 2.23
C GLU A 41 3.29 0.28 2.68
N VAL A 42 4.07 1.24 3.21
CA VAL A 42 5.42 0.95 3.74
C VAL A 42 5.32 -0.04 4.91
N GLN A 43 4.43 0.22 5.87
CA GLN A 43 4.21 -0.66 7.02
C GLN A 43 3.75 -2.05 6.57
N PHE A 44 2.81 -2.12 5.62
CA PHE A 44 2.33 -3.38 5.06
C PHE A 44 3.45 -4.16 4.39
N SER A 45 4.26 -3.51 3.54
CA SER A 45 5.35 -4.16 2.80
C SER A 45 6.41 -4.76 3.73
N GLN A 46 6.71 -4.08 4.85
CA GLN A 46 7.62 -4.57 5.88
C GLN A 46 7.03 -5.77 6.61
N ALA A 47 5.80 -5.66 7.10
CA ALA A 47 5.11 -6.76 7.79
C ALA A 47 4.98 -7.99 6.88
N LEU A 48 4.66 -7.81 5.60
CA LEU A 48 4.58 -8.90 4.63
C LEU A 48 5.95 -9.55 4.41
N LYS A 49 7.02 -8.75 4.29
CA LYS A 49 8.37 -9.27 4.13
C LYS A 49 8.81 -10.10 5.33
N ASP A 50 8.57 -9.61 6.55
CA ASP A 50 8.91 -10.32 7.78
C ASP A 50 8.18 -11.66 7.86
N ARG A 51 6.88 -11.68 7.51
CA ARG A 51 6.06 -12.89 7.46
C ARG A 51 6.56 -13.90 6.42
N ILE A 52 6.93 -13.46 5.23
CA ILE A 52 7.38 -14.36 4.14
C ILE A 52 8.79 -14.90 4.41
N THR A 53 9.69 -14.07 4.93
CA THR A 53 11.11 -14.44 5.10
C THR A 53 11.41 -15.09 6.45
N GLY A 54 10.52 -14.97 7.43
CA GLY A 54 10.74 -15.43 8.81
C GLY A 54 11.82 -14.64 9.55
N ILE A 55 12.46 -13.68 8.90
CA ILE A 55 13.42 -12.76 9.50
C ILE A 55 12.61 -11.54 9.90
N GLY A 56 12.23 -11.47 11.18
CA GLY A 56 11.68 -10.24 11.73
C GLY A 56 12.72 -9.14 11.54
N THR A 57 12.48 -8.20 10.64
CA THR A 57 13.29 -6.99 10.64
C THR A 57 13.07 -6.33 12.00
N ALA A 58 14.17 -6.07 12.70
CA ALA A 58 14.17 -5.33 13.96
C ALA A 58 13.78 -3.86 13.69
N GLY A 59 12.52 -3.64 13.28
CA GLY A 59 11.88 -2.36 13.10
C GLY A 59 10.68 -2.37 14.03
N GLY A 60 10.86 -1.80 15.22
CA GLY A 60 9.78 -1.58 16.18
C GLY A 60 8.60 -0.79 15.59
N PRO A 61 7.54 -0.57 16.37
CA PRO A 61 6.27 -0.02 15.90
C PRO A 61 6.48 1.24 15.07
N GLY A 62 5.99 1.20 13.82
CA GLY A 62 5.77 2.35 12.94
C GLY A 62 6.92 3.36 12.90
N ARG A 63 7.95 3.12 12.09
CA ARG A 63 8.78 4.23 11.62
C ARG A 63 7.88 5.16 10.81
N GLU A 64 7.39 6.20 11.47
CA GLU A 64 6.69 7.29 10.82
C GLU A 64 7.67 7.91 9.83
N TYR A 65 7.36 7.79 8.54
CA TYR A 65 8.13 8.46 7.50
C TYR A 65 7.86 9.96 7.69
N VAL A 66 8.81 10.65 8.32
CA VAL A 66 8.73 12.11 8.47
C VAL A 66 8.99 12.71 7.09
N ASP A 67 7.93 13.27 6.50
CA ASP A 67 8.05 14.06 5.29
C ASP A 67 8.85 15.33 5.59
N GLY A 68 9.79 15.67 4.71
CA GLY A 68 10.39 17.01 4.74
C GLY A 68 9.32 18.07 4.43
N LEU A 69 9.52 19.29 4.92
CA LEU A 69 8.59 20.43 4.75
C LEU A 69 8.18 20.69 3.28
N ASP A 70 9.01 20.27 2.31
CA ASP A 70 8.81 20.49 0.87
C ASP A 70 8.38 19.23 0.09
N THR A 71 7.85 18.20 0.76
CA THR A 71 7.51 16.95 0.06
C THR A 71 6.31 17.14 -0.87
N THR A 72 6.54 17.04 -2.17
CA THR A 72 5.51 17.20 -3.21
C THR A 72 4.64 15.95 -3.37
N LEU A 73 3.42 16.11 -3.90
CA LEU A 73 2.55 14.98 -4.26
C LEU A 73 3.24 13.97 -5.18
N ALA A 74 4.03 14.44 -6.14
CA ALA A 74 4.78 13.57 -7.05
C ALA A 74 5.83 12.72 -6.31
N GLN A 75 6.49 13.27 -5.29
CA GLN A 75 7.43 12.54 -4.44
C GLN A 75 6.68 11.51 -3.57
N LEU A 76 5.58 11.90 -2.93
CA LEU A 76 4.76 10.99 -2.11
C LEU A 76 4.25 9.80 -2.93
N ILE A 77 3.71 10.04 -4.13
CA ILE A 77 3.23 8.99 -5.03
C ILE A 77 4.38 8.10 -5.51
N SER A 78 5.57 8.66 -5.75
CA SER A 78 6.74 7.86 -6.15
C SER A 78 7.24 6.95 -5.01
N GLN A 79 7.19 7.43 -3.77
CA GLN A 79 7.51 6.64 -2.58
C GLN A 79 6.47 5.53 -2.34
N PHE A 80 5.17 5.86 -2.43
CA PHE A 80 4.10 4.87 -2.42
C PHE A 80 4.32 3.81 -3.51
N GLY A 81 4.66 4.24 -4.74
CA GLY A 81 4.96 3.33 -5.86
C GLY A 81 6.13 2.39 -5.58
N THR A 82 7.17 2.87 -4.90
CA THR A 82 8.31 2.04 -4.47
C THR A 82 7.91 0.99 -3.43
N ALA A 83 7.13 1.39 -2.42
CA ALA A 83 6.61 0.47 -1.41
C ALA A 83 5.68 -0.57 -2.06
N ARG A 84 4.77 -0.12 -2.93
CA ARG A 84 3.87 -0.98 -3.70
C ARG A 84 4.62 -1.98 -4.58
N ALA A 85 5.69 -1.56 -5.26
CA ALA A 85 6.51 -2.46 -6.05
C ALA A 85 7.13 -3.57 -5.20
N THR A 86 7.57 -3.24 -3.99
CA THR A 86 8.09 -4.22 -3.01
C THR A 86 7.00 -5.21 -2.62
N THR A 87 5.81 -4.72 -2.23
CA THR A 87 4.64 -5.55 -1.92
C THR A 87 4.31 -6.49 -3.08
N LEU A 88 4.21 -5.97 -4.30
CA LEU A 88 3.86 -6.76 -5.48
C LEU A 88 4.92 -7.83 -5.81
N ASN A 89 6.20 -7.52 -5.66
CA ASN A 89 7.28 -8.48 -5.87
C ASN A 89 7.21 -9.63 -4.86
N LEU A 90 6.95 -9.33 -3.58
CA LEU A 90 6.75 -10.33 -2.54
C LEU A 90 5.55 -11.23 -2.84
N LEU A 91 4.40 -10.64 -3.17
CA LEU A 91 3.17 -11.39 -3.47
C LEU A 91 3.32 -12.27 -4.73
N LYS A 92 3.99 -11.78 -5.77
CA LYS A 92 4.26 -12.54 -7.00
C LYS A 92 5.24 -13.69 -6.79
N GLY A 93 6.07 -13.63 -5.74
CA GLY A 93 6.94 -14.74 -5.33
C GLY A 93 6.17 -15.92 -4.71
N ILE A 94 4.90 -15.73 -4.35
CA ILE A 94 4.05 -16.81 -3.82
C ILE A 94 3.41 -17.56 -4.99
N HIS A 95 4.10 -18.59 -5.48
CA HIS A 95 3.70 -19.34 -6.67
C HIS A 95 2.49 -20.27 -6.45
N GLU A 96 2.27 -20.72 -5.22
CA GLU A 96 1.20 -21.65 -4.88
C GLU A 96 0.03 -20.93 -4.21
N ASP A 97 -1.15 -20.92 -4.85
CA ASP A 97 -2.32 -20.18 -4.33
C ASP A 97 -2.75 -20.67 -2.93
N ARG A 98 -2.55 -21.96 -2.62
CA ARG A 98 -2.83 -22.52 -1.29
C ARG A 98 -2.06 -21.84 -0.15
N VAL A 99 -0.89 -21.25 -0.44
CA VAL A 99 -0.07 -20.55 0.57
C VAL A 99 -0.74 -19.24 0.99
N TRP A 100 -1.57 -18.64 0.14
CA TRP A 100 -2.32 -17.42 0.47
C TRP A 100 -3.35 -17.64 1.57
N ASP A 101 -3.82 -18.88 1.71
CA ASP A 101 -4.86 -19.31 2.66
C ASP A 101 -4.29 -20.06 3.87
N GLN A 102 -2.96 -20.21 3.95
CA GLN A 102 -2.32 -20.76 5.15
C GLN A 102 -2.43 -19.78 6.31
N PRO A 103 -2.72 -20.26 7.53
CA PRO A 103 -2.76 -19.42 8.71
C PRO A 103 -1.35 -18.92 9.06
N LEU A 104 -1.27 -17.63 9.39
CA LEU A 104 -0.12 -16.95 9.96
C LEU A 104 -0.13 -17.08 11.49
N ASP A 105 0.92 -16.60 12.16
CA ASP A 105 1.07 -16.66 13.63
C ASP A 105 -0.07 -15.98 14.40
N ASP A 106 -0.69 -14.96 13.82
CA ASP A 106 -1.85 -14.23 14.38
C ASP A 106 -3.20 -14.88 14.02
N GLY A 107 -3.19 -16.04 13.36
CA GLY A 107 -4.38 -16.78 12.92
C GLY A 107 -5.05 -16.23 11.65
N SER A 108 -4.54 -15.14 11.10
CA SER A 108 -5.03 -14.57 9.83
C SER A 108 -4.33 -15.20 8.61
N THR A 109 -4.68 -14.78 7.40
CA THR A 109 -4.04 -15.27 6.16
C THR A 109 -3.49 -14.12 5.33
N ILE A 110 -2.52 -14.40 4.45
CA ILE A 110 -2.01 -13.41 3.49
C ILE A 110 -3.16 -12.85 2.64
N ARG A 111 -4.09 -13.72 2.22
CA ARG A 111 -5.27 -13.30 1.45
C ARG A 111 -6.11 -12.28 2.20
N ALA A 112 -6.38 -12.50 3.48
CA ALA A 112 -7.16 -11.57 4.30
C ALA A 112 -6.47 -10.20 4.39
N HIS A 113 -5.18 -10.17 4.73
CA HIS A 113 -4.39 -8.94 4.82
C HIS A 113 -4.36 -8.14 3.52
N VAL A 114 -4.14 -8.83 2.38
CA VAL A 114 -4.13 -8.17 1.08
C VAL A 114 -5.52 -7.66 0.71
N GLN A 115 -6.59 -8.37 1.07
CA GLN A 115 -7.95 -7.93 0.83
C GLN A 115 -8.33 -6.70 1.66
N ASP A 116 -7.84 -6.61 2.90
CA ASP A 116 -7.98 -5.42 3.74
C ASP A 116 -7.22 -4.23 3.16
N LEU A 117 -5.99 -4.45 2.66
CA LEU A 117 -5.23 -3.41 1.96
C LEU A 117 -5.96 -2.89 0.72
N VAL A 118 -6.48 -3.78 -0.14
CA VAL A 118 -7.30 -3.41 -1.31
C VAL A 118 -8.52 -2.59 -0.88
N THR A 119 -9.16 -2.95 0.22
CA THR A 119 -10.34 -2.25 0.72
C THR A 119 -9.97 -0.86 1.24
N SER A 120 -8.86 -0.75 1.98
CA SER A 120 -8.31 0.52 2.43
C SER A 120 -7.98 1.44 1.23
N ASP A 121 -7.27 0.92 0.23
CA ASP A 121 -6.94 1.66 -1.00
C ASP A 121 -8.18 2.25 -1.66
N LYS A 122 -9.22 1.44 -1.85
CA LYS A 122 -10.50 1.89 -2.45
C LYS A 122 -11.13 3.03 -1.65
N ASN A 123 -11.14 2.91 -0.32
CA ASN A 123 -11.68 3.95 0.55
C ASN A 123 -10.88 5.26 0.47
N GLN A 124 -9.54 5.18 0.39
CA GLN A 124 -8.71 6.38 0.26
C GLN A 124 -8.83 7.01 -1.12
N LEU A 125 -8.91 6.22 -2.19
CA LEU A 125 -9.18 6.75 -3.54
C LEU A 125 -10.53 7.48 -3.61
N ALA A 126 -11.57 6.95 -2.95
CA ALA A 126 -12.86 7.63 -2.85
C ALA A 126 -12.74 8.98 -2.12
N ARG A 127 -11.96 9.04 -1.03
CA ARG A 127 -11.68 10.29 -0.31
C ARG A 127 -10.88 11.29 -1.14
N LEU A 128 -9.89 10.84 -1.91
CA LEU A 128 -9.16 11.69 -2.85
C LEU A 128 -10.08 12.26 -3.91
N SER A 129 -10.95 11.44 -4.49
CA SER A 129 -11.97 11.91 -5.45
C SER A 129 -12.89 12.96 -4.82
N ALA A 130 -13.33 12.77 -3.58
CA ALA A 130 -14.15 13.76 -2.89
C ALA A 130 -13.40 15.08 -2.67
N ALA A 131 -12.12 15.02 -2.26
CA ALA A 131 -11.30 16.19 -1.97
C ALA A 131 -10.91 17.02 -3.21
N VAL A 132 -10.97 16.46 -4.43
CA VAL A 132 -10.77 17.21 -5.68
C VAL A 132 -12.04 17.91 -6.14
N ASN A 133 -13.21 17.37 -5.81
CA ASN A 133 -14.51 17.89 -6.25
C ASN A 133 -15.18 18.81 -5.21
N SER A 134 -14.53 19.03 -4.06
CA SER A 134 -14.94 19.96 -3.00
C SER A 134 -14.32 21.33 -3.19
#